data_AF-A0A840PS55-F1
#
_entry.id   AF-A0A840PS55-F1
#
_cell.length_a   1.000
_cell.length_b   1.000
_cell.length_c   1.000
_cell.angle_alpha   90.00
_cell.angle_beta   90.00
_cell.angle_gamma   90.00
#
_symmetry.space_group_name_H-M   'P 1'
#
loop_
_entity.id
_entity.type
_entity.pdbx_description
1 polymer ?
#
loop_
_entity_poly.entity_id
_entity_poly.type
_entity_poly.pdbx_seq_one_letter_code
_entity_poly.pdbx_strand_id
1 'polypeptide(L)'
;MKNIIKLISVALIFSLIVTTTPIFSFAKENEIEKLQQKWHISDEDLEKSLELISNNKELFMEIVDQEELDSYNIEDENTALLLYFLNTDQINNNVNARTLSSNDAIIQPTIWGSLVRVLVSQAVKKKMGKKIQERIGDEVEKKVIPKFQDAAENATKKYGYKGHKGPEYDNGQINQGEHILSIQDDKGDFIRFHVNINPSRNTTTWHWHLRDDNFNEHYGQIQLQHNSLPKWGSE
;
A
#
# COMPACT_ATOMS: atom_id res chain seq x y z
N MET A 1 -53.27 57.53 -14.71
CA MET A 1 -53.95 57.26 -13.41
C MET A 1 -53.49 55.88 -12.98
N LYS A 2 -52.54 55.74 -12.02
CA LYS A 2 -52.81 55.59 -10.57
C LYS A 2 -53.85 54.48 -10.35
N ASN A 3 -53.58 53.29 -9.79
CA ASN A 3 -52.88 52.92 -8.55
C ASN A 3 -52.56 51.39 -8.61
N ILE A 4 -51.39 50.87 -8.23
CA ILE A 4 -50.78 50.72 -6.89
C ILE A 4 -51.46 49.61 -6.02
N ILE A 5 -50.62 48.62 -5.61
CA ILE A 5 -50.61 47.79 -4.36
C ILE A 5 -51.34 46.42 -4.38
N LYS A 6 -50.81 45.26 -3.90
CA LYS A 6 -49.69 44.94 -2.96
C LYS A 6 -49.25 43.45 -3.04
N LEU A 7 -47.93 43.22 -2.86
CA LEU A 7 -47.23 42.16 -2.08
C LEU A 7 -47.83 40.75 -1.92
N ILE A 8 -47.07 39.72 -2.34
CA ILE A 8 -46.69 38.59 -1.48
C ILE A 8 -45.21 38.27 -1.71
N SER A 9 -44.45 38.37 -0.62
CA SER A 9 -43.06 37.93 -0.48
C SER A 9 -42.96 36.42 -0.62
N VAL A 10 -42.10 35.93 -1.50
CA VAL A 10 -41.54 34.58 -1.37
C VAL A 10 -40.05 34.75 -1.17
N ALA A 11 -39.66 34.64 0.09
CA ALA A 11 -38.29 34.44 0.50
C ALA A 11 -37.77 33.16 -0.17
N LEU A 12 -36.92 33.32 -1.18
CA LEU A 12 -36.03 32.24 -1.60
C LEU A 12 -34.98 32.09 -0.50
N ILE A 13 -35.31 31.21 0.45
CA ILE A 13 -34.36 30.61 1.36
C ILE A 13 -33.40 29.84 0.46
N PHE A 14 -32.28 30.46 0.09
CA PHE A 14 -31.08 29.73 -0.25
C PHE A 14 -30.72 28.94 1.00
N SER A 15 -31.12 27.68 1.03
CA SER A 15 -30.54 26.72 1.96
C SER A 15 -29.06 26.64 1.61
N LEU A 16 -28.27 27.41 2.34
CA LEU A 16 -26.84 27.28 2.42
C LEU A 16 -26.59 25.89 3.02
N ILE A 17 -26.54 24.87 2.17
CA ILE A 17 -25.86 23.63 2.54
C ILE A 17 -24.40 24.05 2.56
N VAL A 18 -23.95 24.48 3.74
CA VAL A 18 -22.53 24.45 4.08
C VAL A 18 -22.20 22.96 4.13
N THR A 19 -21.93 22.37 2.97
CA THR A 19 -21.00 21.24 2.96
C THR A 19 -19.72 21.87 3.46
N THR A 20 -19.32 21.51 4.66
CA THR A 20 -17.98 21.75 5.16
C THR A 20 -17.04 20.99 4.24
N THR A 21 -16.73 21.56 3.08
CA THR A 21 -15.50 21.23 2.40
C THR A 21 -14.42 21.54 3.43
N PRO A 22 -13.58 20.56 3.82
CA PRO A 22 -12.42 20.89 4.62
C PRO A 22 -11.70 22.01 3.85
N ILE A 23 -11.43 23.12 4.54
CA ILE A 23 -10.65 24.21 3.99
C ILE A 23 -9.27 23.60 3.75
N PHE A 24 -9.03 23.13 2.51
CA PHE A 24 -7.70 22.82 2.05
C PHE A 24 -6.96 24.15 2.08
N SER A 25 -6.04 24.28 3.03
CA SER A 25 -5.14 25.43 3.16
C SER A 25 -4.49 25.72 1.81
N PHE A 26 -4.42 26.98 1.38
CA PHE A 26 -3.73 27.40 0.15
C PHE A 26 -2.23 26.98 0.09
N ALA A 27 -1.62 26.65 1.24
CA ALA A 27 -0.28 26.07 1.28
C ALA A 27 -0.24 24.60 0.81
N LYS A 28 -1.35 23.87 0.96
CA LYS A 28 -1.50 22.44 0.61
C LYS A 28 -1.60 22.20 -0.90
N GLU A 29 -2.24 23.11 -1.64
CA GLU A 29 -2.35 23.04 -3.10
C GLU A 29 -0.99 23.16 -3.79
N ASN A 30 -0.13 24.08 -3.31
CA ASN A 30 1.16 24.35 -3.94
C ASN A 30 2.18 23.20 -3.76
N GLU A 31 2.23 22.54 -2.61
CA GLU A 31 3.17 21.42 -2.38
C GLU A 31 2.76 20.15 -3.13
N ILE A 32 1.45 19.87 -3.23
CA ILE A 32 0.92 18.74 -4.01
C ILE A 32 1.16 18.98 -5.51
N GLU A 33 0.90 20.18 -6.01
CA GLU A 33 1.17 20.52 -7.41
C GLU A 33 2.67 20.42 -7.75
N LYS A 34 3.56 20.89 -6.86
CA LYS A 34 5.01 20.72 -7.00
C LYS A 34 5.42 19.24 -7.04
N LEU A 35 4.83 18.41 -6.18
CA LEU A 35 5.04 16.95 -6.17
C LEU A 35 4.62 16.33 -7.50
N GLN A 36 3.40 16.61 -7.95
CA GLN A 36 2.88 16.10 -9.22
C GLN A 36 3.73 16.54 -10.42
N GLN A 37 4.19 17.78 -10.43
CA GLN A 37 5.08 18.29 -11.49
C GLN A 37 6.47 17.65 -11.46
N LYS A 38 7.09 17.54 -10.27
CA LYS A 38 8.43 16.96 -10.09
C LYS A 38 8.47 15.49 -10.49
N TRP A 39 7.42 14.74 -10.17
CA TRP A 39 7.37 13.28 -10.30
C TRP A 39 6.45 12.80 -11.44
N HIS A 40 5.85 13.73 -12.19
CA HIS A 40 4.90 13.45 -13.27
C HIS A 40 3.72 12.54 -12.86
N ILE A 41 3.19 12.78 -11.65
CA ILE A 41 2.10 11.97 -11.05
C ILE A 41 0.75 12.52 -11.53
N SER A 42 -0.11 11.66 -12.09
CA SER A 42 -1.48 12.04 -12.44
C SER A 42 -2.35 12.23 -11.20
N ASP A 43 -3.45 12.99 -11.32
CA ASP A 43 -4.41 13.17 -10.21
C ASP A 43 -4.93 11.82 -9.69
N GLU A 44 -5.19 10.87 -10.60
CA GLU A 44 -5.66 9.53 -10.25
C GLU A 44 -4.59 8.74 -9.47
N ASP A 45 -3.32 8.80 -9.88
CA ASP A 45 -2.23 8.11 -9.19
C ASP A 45 -1.95 8.74 -7.82
N LEU A 46 -2.05 10.07 -7.72
CA LEU A 46 -1.96 10.80 -6.47
C LEU A 46 -3.08 10.40 -5.50
N GLU A 47 -4.34 10.41 -5.96
CA GLU A 47 -5.50 10.04 -5.14
C GLU A 47 -5.37 8.61 -4.62
N LYS A 48 -5.03 7.65 -5.50
CA LYS A 48 -4.80 6.25 -5.12
C LYS A 48 -3.64 6.09 -4.14
N SER A 49 -2.56 6.85 -4.34
CA SER A 49 -1.39 6.81 -3.46
C SER A 49 -1.71 7.33 -2.06
N LEU A 50 -2.46 8.43 -1.97
CA LEU A 50 -2.90 9.00 -0.69
C LEU A 50 -3.93 8.12 0.01
N GLU A 51 -4.88 7.52 -0.73
CA GLU A 51 -5.84 6.54 -0.19
C GLU A 51 -5.09 5.32 0.39
N LEU A 52 -4.10 4.80 -0.35
CA LEU A 52 -3.27 3.69 0.10
C LEU A 52 -2.48 4.07 1.35
N ILE A 53 -1.79 5.21 1.38
CA ILE A 53 -1.06 5.66 2.58
C ILE A 53 -2.01 5.81 3.77
N SER A 54 -3.15 6.47 3.58
CA SER A 54 -4.14 6.70 4.65
C SER A 54 -4.62 5.39 5.27
N ASN A 55 -4.90 4.37 4.45
CA ASN A 55 -5.42 3.08 4.91
C ASN A 55 -4.35 2.15 5.50
N ASN A 56 -3.06 2.53 5.42
CA ASN A 56 -1.92 1.72 5.85
C ASN A 56 -0.92 2.50 6.72
N LYS A 57 -1.34 3.64 7.26
CA LYS A 57 -0.43 4.61 7.89
C LYS A 57 0.51 3.99 8.91
N GLU A 58 -0.01 3.18 9.82
CA GLU A 58 0.79 2.52 10.87
C GLU A 58 1.97 1.74 10.28
N LEU A 59 1.72 0.92 9.25
CA LEU A 59 2.75 0.08 8.64
C LEU A 59 3.77 0.89 7.84
N PHE A 60 3.36 2.02 7.26
CA PHE A 60 4.29 2.93 6.61
C PHE A 60 5.17 3.68 7.61
N MET A 61 4.61 4.12 8.73
CA MET A 61 5.35 4.85 9.77
C MET A 61 6.45 4.01 10.43
N GLU A 62 6.32 2.68 10.46
CA GLU A 62 7.33 1.79 11.05
C GLU A 62 8.72 1.85 10.39
N ILE A 63 8.79 2.29 9.13
CA ILE A 63 10.05 2.35 8.36
C ILE A 63 10.49 3.77 8.04
N VAL A 64 9.77 4.75 8.59
CA VAL A 64 10.04 6.16 8.34
C VAL A 64 11.08 6.64 9.33
N ASP A 65 12.09 7.32 8.82
CA ASP A 65 12.92 8.20 9.64
C ASP A 65 12.10 9.44 10.00
N GLN A 66 11.73 9.56 11.27
CA GLN A 66 10.88 10.65 11.74
C GLN A 66 11.56 12.02 11.59
N GLU A 67 12.89 12.11 11.76
CA GLU A 67 13.61 13.37 11.60
C GLU A 67 13.59 13.80 10.12
N GLU A 68 13.73 12.85 9.20
CA GLU A 68 13.59 13.13 7.77
C GLU A 68 12.15 13.53 7.41
N LEU A 69 11.14 12.81 7.91
CA LEU A 69 9.74 13.14 7.67
C LEU A 69 9.38 14.55 8.16
N ASP A 70 9.81 14.88 9.39
CA ASP A 70 9.58 16.20 10.00
C ASP A 70 10.31 17.32 9.24
N SER A 71 11.46 17.01 8.61
CA SER A 71 12.23 17.98 7.82
C SER A 71 11.48 18.52 6.60
N TYR A 72 10.47 17.80 6.11
CA TYR A 72 9.63 18.26 5.01
C TYR A 72 8.72 19.42 5.40
N ASN A 73 8.44 19.62 6.69
CA ASN A 73 7.57 20.68 7.21
C ASN A 73 6.19 20.70 6.53
N ILE A 74 5.62 19.50 6.30
CA ILE A 74 4.30 19.30 5.73
C ILE A 74 3.33 18.89 6.85
N GLU A 75 2.27 19.68 7.06
CA GLU A 75 1.28 19.44 8.11
C GLU A 75 0.42 18.19 7.84
N ASP A 76 0.13 17.90 6.57
CA ASP A 76 -0.62 16.72 6.17
C ASP A 76 0.28 15.49 6.16
N GLU A 77 0.19 14.66 7.21
CA GLU A 77 1.04 13.48 7.41
C GLU A 77 1.00 12.49 6.25
N ASN A 78 -0.15 12.32 5.57
CA ASN A 78 -0.25 11.42 4.41
C ASN A 78 0.55 11.96 3.22
N THR A 79 0.51 13.29 3.01
CA THR A 79 1.31 13.97 1.99
C THR A 79 2.80 13.95 2.35
N ALA A 80 3.14 14.12 3.62
CA ALA A 80 4.52 14.00 4.10
C ALA A 80 5.07 12.59 3.86
N LEU A 81 4.29 11.55 4.16
CA LEU A 81 4.63 10.15 3.90
C LEU A 81 4.80 9.89 2.41
N LEU A 82 3.91 10.42 1.57
CA LEU A 82 4.04 10.29 0.12
C LEU A 82 5.35 10.90 -0.36
N LEU A 83 5.68 12.11 0.07
CA LEU A 83 6.94 12.77 -0.26
C LEU A 83 8.15 12.00 0.25
N TYR A 84 8.10 11.48 1.48
CA TYR A 84 9.14 10.61 2.04
C TYR A 84 9.41 9.43 1.12
N PHE A 85 8.37 8.63 0.81
CA PHE A 85 8.57 7.46 -0.02
C PHE A 85 9.02 7.80 -1.45
N LEU A 86 8.51 8.90 -2.02
CA LEU A 86 8.98 9.40 -3.32
C LEU A 86 10.46 9.82 -3.29
N ASN A 87 10.99 10.31 -2.17
CA ASN A 87 12.41 10.65 -2.07
C ASN A 87 13.29 9.45 -1.66
N THR A 88 12.72 8.37 -1.12
CA THR A 88 13.47 7.16 -0.79
C THR A 88 13.85 6.33 -2.02
N ASP A 89 15.01 5.67 -1.95
CA ASP A 89 15.50 4.74 -2.96
C ASP A 89 14.52 3.58 -3.26
N GLN A 90 13.61 3.26 -2.33
CA GLN A 90 12.62 2.19 -2.50
C GLN A 90 11.63 2.48 -3.63
N ILE A 91 11.19 3.73 -3.79
CA ILE A 91 10.32 4.12 -4.92
C ILE A 91 11.16 4.73 -6.03
N ASN A 92 12.15 5.55 -5.70
CA ASN A 92 12.98 6.23 -6.70
C ASN A 92 13.62 5.30 -7.70
N ASN A 93 14.24 4.21 -7.24
CA ASN A 93 14.89 3.29 -8.15
C ASN A 93 13.88 2.44 -8.92
N ASN A 94 12.70 2.16 -8.37
CA ASN A 94 11.67 1.38 -9.07
C ASN A 94 10.98 2.20 -10.18
N VAL A 95 10.67 3.47 -9.92
CA VAL A 95 10.10 4.41 -10.91
C VAL A 95 11.14 4.68 -12.02
N ASN A 96 12.38 4.99 -11.65
CA ASN A 96 13.43 5.33 -12.61
C ASN A 96 13.99 4.13 -13.40
N ALA A 97 14.20 2.95 -12.77
CA ALA A 97 14.80 1.80 -13.45
C ALA A 97 13.86 1.13 -14.48
N ARG A 98 12.54 1.15 -14.25
CA ARG A 98 11.56 0.64 -15.24
C ARG A 98 11.26 1.65 -16.36
N THR A 99 11.50 2.95 -16.14
CA THR A 99 11.50 3.98 -17.19
C THR A 99 12.49 3.67 -18.32
N LEU A 100 13.64 3.05 -17.99
CA LEU A 100 14.77 2.86 -18.90
C LEU A 100 14.77 1.51 -19.63
N SER A 101 13.83 0.61 -19.31
CA SER A 101 13.77 -0.76 -19.79
C SER A 101 12.49 -1.00 -20.61
N SER A 102 12.47 -0.62 -21.91
CA SER A 102 11.81 -1.32 -23.06
C SER A 102 11.36 -0.35 -24.17
N ASN A 103 11.50 -0.78 -25.43
CA ASN A 103 10.93 -0.16 -26.64
C ASN A 103 9.46 -0.57 -26.90
N ASP A 104 8.78 -1.17 -25.92
CA ASP A 104 7.33 -1.39 -25.92
C ASP A 104 6.71 -0.33 -25.00
N ALA A 105 5.58 0.25 -25.42
CA ALA A 105 4.91 1.40 -24.79
C ALA A 105 5.24 1.59 -23.30
N ILE A 106 5.85 2.73 -22.96
CA ILE A 106 6.33 3.08 -21.61
C ILE A 106 5.16 2.96 -20.62
N ILE A 107 5.03 1.81 -19.95
CA ILE A 107 4.17 1.70 -18.76
C ILE A 107 5.04 2.11 -17.59
N GLN A 108 5.07 3.41 -17.30
CA GLN A 108 5.66 3.90 -16.06
C GLN A 108 5.00 3.17 -14.88
N PRO A 109 5.77 2.65 -13.91
CA PRO A 109 5.18 2.18 -12.66
C PRO A 109 4.48 3.37 -12.02
N THR A 110 3.20 3.22 -11.73
CA THR A 110 2.47 4.21 -10.94
C THR A 110 3.06 4.27 -9.53
N ILE A 111 3.00 5.44 -8.90
CA ILE A 111 3.45 5.62 -7.53
C ILE A 111 2.66 4.70 -6.59
N TRP A 112 1.35 4.58 -6.80
CA TRP A 112 0.52 3.66 -6.03
C TRP A 112 1.03 2.21 -6.17
N GLY A 113 1.50 1.82 -7.35
CA GLY A 113 2.05 0.49 -7.59
C GLY A 113 3.29 0.24 -6.75
N SER A 114 4.20 1.22 -6.69
CA SER A 114 5.38 1.18 -5.83
C SER A 114 5.01 1.12 -4.35
N LEU A 115 4.00 1.87 -3.91
CA LEU A 115 3.50 1.83 -2.54
C LEU A 115 2.90 0.46 -2.17
N VAL A 116 2.19 -0.21 -3.08
CA VAL A 116 1.75 -1.61 -2.88
C VAL A 116 2.95 -2.54 -2.66
N ARG A 117 4.04 -2.34 -3.40
CA ARG A 117 5.25 -3.15 -3.24
C ARG A 117 5.91 -2.94 -1.88
N VAL A 118 5.95 -1.69 -1.40
CA VAL A 118 6.42 -1.34 -0.05
C VAL A 118 5.53 -2.01 1.00
N LEU A 119 4.21 -1.87 0.89
CA LEU A 119 3.23 -2.48 1.77
C LEU A 119 3.48 -3.99 1.95
N VAL A 120 3.61 -4.72 0.83
CA VAL A 120 3.86 -6.17 0.83
C VAL A 120 5.19 -6.51 1.50
N SER A 121 6.26 -5.78 1.17
CA SER A 121 7.57 -6.01 1.78
C SER A 121 7.52 -5.83 3.30
N GLN A 122 6.91 -4.75 3.77
CA GLN A 122 6.81 -4.47 5.20
C GLN A 122 5.91 -5.47 5.92
N ALA A 123 4.79 -5.84 5.31
CA ALA A 123 3.91 -6.85 5.87
C ALA A 123 4.62 -8.19 6.09
N VAL A 124 5.41 -8.65 5.11
CA VAL A 124 6.19 -9.88 5.20
C VAL A 124 7.27 -9.76 6.29
N LYS A 125 8.06 -8.68 6.29
CA LYS A 125 9.13 -8.47 7.29
C LYS A 125 8.56 -8.40 8.72
N LYS A 126 7.47 -7.65 8.92
CA LYS A 126 6.75 -7.55 10.19
C LYS A 126 6.23 -8.90 10.67
N LYS A 127 5.60 -9.70 9.78
CA LYS A 127 5.12 -11.06 10.14
C LYS A 127 6.27 -11.95 10.62
N MET A 128 7.41 -11.92 9.93
CA MET A 128 8.59 -12.69 10.30
C MET A 128 9.11 -12.31 11.69
N GLY A 129 9.14 -11.02 12.02
CA GLY A 129 9.83 -10.54 13.22
C GLY A 129 11.35 -10.76 13.13
N LYS A 130 12.07 -10.25 14.13
CA LYS A 130 13.54 -10.18 14.09
C LYS A 130 14.22 -11.54 13.95
N LYS A 131 13.84 -12.54 14.75
CA LYS A 131 14.54 -13.84 14.77
C LYS A 131 14.35 -14.68 13.50
N ILE A 132 13.22 -14.54 12.81
CA ILE A 132 13.04 -15.21 11.50
C ILE A 132 13.81 -14.45 10.43
N GLN A 133 13.78 -13.11 10.47
CA GLN A 133 14.60 -12.27 9.57
C GLN A 133 16.09 -12.61 9.67
N GLU A 134 16.63 -12.81 10.87
CA GLU A 134 18.04 -13.23 11.07
C GLU A 134 18.38 -14.59 10.45
N ARG A 135 17.39 -15.49 10.30
CA ARG A 135 17.63 -16.86 9.79
C ARG A 135 17.42 -16.99 8.29
N ILE A 136 16.37 -16.36 7.76
CA ILE A 136 15.95 -16.53 6.36
C ILE A 136 15.60 -15.21 5.66
N GLY A 137 15.79 -14.06 6.31
CA GLY A 137 15.40 -12.75 5.79
C GLY A 137 16.01 -12.46 4.42
N ASP A 138 17.31 -12.71 4.27
CA ASP A 138 18.01 -12.59 2.99
C ASP A 138 17.39 -13.42 1.87
N GLU A 139 17.01 -14.67 2.15
CA GLU A 139 16.40 -15.54 1.15
C GLU A 139 14.99 -15.10 0.81
N VAL A 140 14.22 -14.67 1.81
CA VAL A 140 12.88 -14.12 1.62
C VAL A 140 12.93 -12.85 0.79
N GLU A 141 13.85 -11.94 1.07
CA GLU A 141 14.02 -10.69 0.34
C GLU A 141 14.46 -10.91 -1.11
N LYS A 142 15.33 -11.88 -1.36
CA LYS A 142 15.82 -12.18 -2.72
C LYS A 142 14.84 -13.00 -3.55
N LYS A 143 14.09 -13.92 -2.94
CA LYS A 143 13.29 -14.94 -3.67
C LYS A 143 11.78 -14.75 -3.53
N VAL A 144 11.29 -14.36 -2.36
CA VAL A 144 9.85 -14.33 -2.04
C VAL A 144 9.26 -12.95 -2.27
N ILE A 145 9.82 -11.91 -1.64
CA ILE A 145 9.30 -10.54 -1.71
C ILE A 145 9.10 -10.06 -3.15
N PRO A 146 10.05 -10.22 -4.09
CA PRO A 146 9.86 -9.74 -5.46
C PRO A 146 8.64 -10.39 -6.15
N LYS A 147 8.41 -11.69 -5.91
CA LYS A 147 7.27 -12.42 -6.49
C LYS A 147 5.95 -12.01 -5.86
N PHE A 148 5.93 -11.81 -4.55
CA PHE A 148 4.74 -11.31 -3.85
C PHE A 148 4.40 -9.88 -4.30
N GLN A 149 5.40 -9.02 -4.44
CA GLN A 149 5.26 -7.65 -4.93
C GLN A 149 4.68 -7.63 -6.35
N ASP A 150 5.24 -8.40 -7.28
CA ASP A 150 4.74 -8.47 -8.65
C ASP A 150 3.29 -9.00 -8.70
N ALA A 151 2.97 -10.02 -7.89
CA ALA A 151 1.62 -10.56 -7.81
C ALA A 151 0.61 -9.57 -7.23
N ALA A 152 0.98 -8.89 -6.14
CA ALA A 152 0.16 -7.85 -5.51
C ALA A 152 -0.09 -6.67 -6.45
N GLU A 153 0.97 -6.15 -7.07
CA GLU A 153 0.88 -5.03 -8.00
C GLU A 153 -0.08 -5.37 -9.16
N ASN A 154 0.09 -6.53 -9.78
CA ASN A 154 -0.76 -6.97 -10.89
C ASN A 154 -2.21 -7.20 -10.48
N ALA A 155 -2.44 -7.82 -9.32
CA ALA A 155 -3.79 -8.04 -8.82
C ALA A 155 -4.47 -6.72 -8.47
N THR A 156 -3.77 -5.79 -7.82
CA THR A 156 -4.30 -4.46 -7.50
C THR A 156 -4.59 -3.64 -8.75
N LYS A 157 -3.80 -3.77 -9.84
CA LYS A 157 -4.12 -3.12 -11.13
C LYS A 157 -5.50 -3.54 -11.66
N LYS A 158 -5.88 -4.80 -11.42
CA LYS A 158 -7.14 -5.37 -11.89
C LYS A 158 -8.34 -5.03 -11.01
N TYR A 159 -8.16 -5.04 -9.69
CA TYR A 159 -9.29 -4.94 -8.74
C TYR A 159 -9.39 -3.61 -8.01
N GLY A 160 -8.33 -2.80 -8.03
CA GLY A 160 -8.21 -1.62 -7.16
C GLY A 160 -7.83 -1.99 -5.74
N TYR A 161 -7.36 -1.00 -4.98
CA TYR A 161 -7.03 -1.14 -3.56
C TYR A 161 -8.07 -0.44 -2.70
N LYS A 162 -8.56 -1.11 -1.66
CA LYS A 162 -9.40 -0.50 -0.61
C LYS A 162 -8.91 -0.79 0.79
N GLY A 163 -8.18 -1.88 0.99
CA GLY A 163 -7.66 -2.26 2.29
C GLY A 163 -6.79 -3.49 2.25
N HIS A 164 -6.36 -3.92 3.43
CA HIS A 164 -5.61 -5.15 3.62
C HIS A 164 -5.97 -5.79 4.96
N LYS A 165 -5.63 -7.07 5.13
CA LYS A 165 -5.67 -7.79 6.40
C LYS A 165 -4.29 -8.33 6.72
N GLY A 166 -3.92 -8.28 8.01
CA GLY A 166 -2.58 -8.64 8.47
C GLY A 166 -1.53 -7.58 8.12
N PRO A 167 -0.25 -7.80 8.44
CA PRO A 167 0.24 -8.96 9.16
C PRO A 167 -0.19 -8.91 10.62
N GLU A 168 -0.89 -9.95 11.07
CA GLU A 168 -1.19 -10.11 12.48
C GLU A 168 0.06 -10.65 13.19
N TYR A 169 0.40 -10.04 14.32
CA TYR A 169 1.35 -10.61 15.26
C TYR A 169 0.73 -11.86 15.88
N ASP A 170 1.08 -13.00 15.32
CA ASP A 170 0.86 -14.28 15.98
C ASP A 170 2.15 -14.61 16.73
N ASN A 171 2.10 -14.77 18.05
CA ASN A 171 3.23 -15.30 18.82
C ASN A 171 3.23 -16.84 18.84
N GLY A 172 2.57 -17.44 17.85
CA GLY A 172 2.45 -18.86 17.56
C GLY A 172 3.58 -19.39 16.67
N GLN A 173 3.66 -20.72 16.59
CA GLN A 173 4.57 -21.36 15.64
C GLN A 173 4.04 -21.18 14.22
N ILE A 174 4.95 -21.14 13.25
CA ILE A 174 4.55 -21.27 11.83
C ILE A 174 3.86 -22.62 11.65
N ASN A 175 2.61 -22.62 11.21
CA ASN A 175 1.84 -23.81 10.85
C ASN A 175 1.66 -23.92 9.33
N GLN A 176 0.90 -24.93 8.92
CA GLN A 176 0.49 -25.10 7.53
C GLN A 176 -0.63 -24.09 7.22
N GLY A 177 -0.52 -23.38 6.10
CA GLY A 177 -1.54 -22.45 5.62
C GLY A 177 -1.55 -21.11 6.32
N GLU A 178 -0.44 -20.73 6.98
CA GLU A 178 -0.35 -19.51 7.76
C GLU A 178 -0.53 -18.27 6.90
N HIS A 179 -1.46 -17.41 7.31
CA HIS A 179 -1.75 -16.15 6.66
C HIS A 179 -0.69 -15.09 7.01
N ILE A 180 -0.24 -14.37 5.98
CA ILE A 180 0.72 -13.26 6.10
C ILE A 180 -0.01 -11.94 5.86
N LEU A 181 -0.64 -11.80 4.70
CA LEU A 181 -1.26 -10.56 4.22
C LEU A 181 -2.37 -10.91 3.22
N SER A 182 -3.51 -10.22 3.28
CA SER A 182 -4.47 -10.17 2.17
C SER A 182 -4.62 -8.74 1.69
N ILE A 183 -4.81 -8.52 0.39
CA ILE A 183 -5.19 -7.22 -0.16
C ILE A 183 -6.64 -7.29 -0.65
N GLN A 184 -7.39 -6.20 -0.45
CA GLN A 184 -8.83 -6.15 -0.57
C GLN A 184 -9.33 -5.00 -1.44
N ASP A 185 -10.44 -5.22 -2.12
CA ASP A 185 -11.31 -4.21 -2.72
C ASP A 185 -12.64 -4.14 -1.94
N ASP A 186 -13.63 -3.42 -2.47
CA ASP A 186 -14.96 -3.30 -1.84
C ASP A 186 -15.71 -4.65 -1.70
N LYS A 187 -15.29 -5.68 -2.44
CA LYS A 187 -15.88 -7.04 -2.39
C LYS A 187 -15.08 -7.98 -1.47
N GLY A 188 -14.03 -7.49 -0.83
CA GLY A 188 -13.17 -8.24 0.08
C GLY A 188 -11.84 -8.65 -0.55
N ASP A 189 -11.22 -9.69 0.00
CA ASP A 189 -9.90 -10.17 -0.43
C ASP A 189 -9.89 -10.47 -1.94
N PHE A 190 -8.83 -10.08 -2.63
CA PHE A 190 -8.60 -10.49 -4.03
C PHE A 190 -7.28 -11.22 -4.23
N ILE A 191 -6.33 -11.06 -3.30
CA ILE A 191 -5.10 -11.82 -3.21
C ILE A 191 -4.79 -12.11 -1.73
N ARG A 192 -4.32 -13.33 -1.44
CA ARG A 192 -3.93 -13.76 -0.09
C ARG A 192 -2.54 -14.37 -0.13
N PHE A 193 -1.64 -13.90 0.70
CA PHE A 193 -0.26 -14.36 0.83
C PHE A 193 -0.12 -15.26 2.03
N HIS A 194 0.34 -16.48 1.79
CA HIS A 194 0.38 -17.53 2.78
C HIS A 194 1.76 -18.20 2.78
N VAL A 195 2.05 -18.91 3.85
CA VAL A 195 3.22 -19.76 3.96
C VAL A 195 2.86 -21.09 4.61
N ASN A 196 3.37 -22.16 4.03
CA ASN A 196 3.27 -23.50 4.57
C ASN A 196 4.60 -23.88 5.20
N ILE A 197 4.56 -24.71 6.23
CA ILE A 197 5.74 -25.39 6.73
C ILE A 197 5.57 -26.91 6.59
N ASN A 198 6.65 -27.60 6.25
CA ASN A 198 6.62 -29.05 6.16
C ASN A 198 6.61 -29.73 7.55
N PRO A 199 6.27 -31.03 7.66
CA PRO A 199 6.23 -31.74 8.94
C PRO A 199 7.56 -31.73 9.70
N SER A 200 8.69 -31.78 8.98
CA SER A 200 10.03 -31.71 9.57
C SER A 200 10.45 -30.30 10.00
N ARG A 201 9.62 -29.29 9.74
CA ARG A 201 9.79 -27.88 10.09
C ARG A 201 11.08 -27.23 9.55
N ASN A 202 11.70 -27.82 8.54
CA ASN A 202 12.96 -27.38 7.94
C ASN A 202 12.79 -26.83 6.52
N THR A 203 11.54 -26.70 6.04
CA THR A 203 11.25 -26.08 4.76
C THR A 203 9.94 -25.29 4.86
N THR A 204 9.97 -24.05 4.40
CA THR A 204 8.80 -23.21 4.21
C THR A 204 8.46 -23.09 2.72
N THR A 205 7.17 -23.03 2.39
CA THR A 205 6.67 -22.82 1.02
C THR A 205 5.77 -21.59 0.99
N TRP A 206 6.28 -20.54 0.36
CA TRP A 206 5.63 -19.24 0.25
C TRP A 206 4.83 -19.17 -1.03
N HIS A 207 3.57 -18.79 -0.93
CA HIS A 207 2.64 -18.83 -2.05
C HIS A 207 1.55 -17.77 -1.88
N TRP A 208 0.77 -17.57 -2.94
CA TRP A 208 -0.42 -16.74 -2.88
C TRP A 208 -1.59 -17.40 -3.57
N HIS A 209 -2.78 -16.91 -3.22
CA HIS A 209 -4.06 -17.32 -3.77
C HIS A 209 -4.71 -16.12 -4.45
N LEU A 210 -5.45 -16.35 -5.53
CA LEU A 210 -6.17 -15.30 -6.27
C LEU A 210 -7.67 -15.55 -6.21
N ARG A 211 -8.45 -14.46 -6.13
CA ARG A 211 -9.91 -14.57 -6.18
C ARG A 211 -10.45 -15.11 -7.51
N ASP A 212 -9.69 -14.98 -8.60
CA ASP A 212 -10.09 -15.45 -9.93
C ASP A 212 -10.41 -16.95 -9.99
N ASP A 213 -9.74 -17.76 -9.17
CA ASP A 213 -9.98 -19.20 -9.05
C ASP A 213 -10.70 -19.58 -7.75
N ASN A 214 -11.34 -18.62 -7.08
CA ASN A 214 -11.91 -18.76 -5.74
C ASN A 214 -10.89 -19.18 -4.66
N PHE A 215 -9.62 -18.78 -4.81
CA PHE A 215 -8.52 -19.09 -3.88
C PHE A 215 -8.20 -20.58 -3.78
N ASN A 216 -8.34 -21.32 -4.88
CA ASN A 216 -8.06 -22.75 -4.93
C ASN A 216 -6.60 -23.04 -5.31
N GLU A 217 -6.01 -22.19 -6.14
CA GLU A 217 -4.67 -22.41 -6.67
C GLU A 217 -3.59 -21.79 -5.77
N HIS A 218 -2.50 -22.54 -5.60
CA HIS A 218 -1.33 -22.11 -4.84
C HIS A 218 -0.26 -21.60 -5.82
N TYR A 219 -0.24 -20.30 -6.09
CA TYR A 219 0.73 -19.72 -7.02
C TYR A 219 2.11 -19.48 -6.38
N GLY A 220 3.15 -19.47 -7.22
CA GLY A 220 4.55 -19.19 -6.82
C GLY A 220 5.27 -20.38 -6.20
N GLN A 221 4.66 -21.02 -5.20
CA GLN A 221 5.17 -22.19 -4.46
C GLN A 221 6.69 -22.15 -4.18
N ILE A 222 7.16 -21.03 -3.63
CA ILE A 222 8.58 -20.74 -3.45
C ILE A 222 9.08 -21.47 -2.20
N GLN A 223 9.96 -22.45 -2.38
CA GLN A 223 10.49 -23.25 -1.28
C GLN A 223 11.80 -22.68 -0.75
N LEU A 224 11.87 -22.48 0.57
CA LEU A 224 13.08 -22.10 1.29
C LEU A 224 13.44 -23.19 2.29
N GLN A 225 14.67 -23.68 2.23
CA GLN A 225 15.21 -24.65 3.18
C GLN A 225 15.92 -23.92 4.31
N HIS A 226 15.72 -24.39 5.54
CA HIS A 226 16.30 -23.78 6.72
C HIS A 226 16.30 -24.76 7.90
N ASN A 227 17.03 -24.44 8.98
CA ASN A 227 16.82 -25.10 10.26
C ASN A 227 15.45 -24.69 10.83
N SER A 228 14.92 -25.42 11.83
CA SER A 228 13.61 -25.10 12.41
C SER A 228 13.46 -23.60 12.74
N LEU A 229 12.37 -22.99 12.31
CA LEU A 229 12.13 -21.55 12.57
C LEU A 229 11.51 -21.35 13.95
N PRO A 230 11.80 -20.21 14.61
CA PRO A 230 11.12 -19.81 15.83
C PRO A 230 9.66 -19.42 15.51
N LYS A 231 8.97 -18.90 16.53
CA LYS A 231 7.60 -18.40 16.41
C LYS A 231 7.55 -17.13 15.55
N TRP A 232 6.39 -16.87 14.96
CA TRP A 232 6.09 -15.61 14.29
C TRP A 232 6.29 -14.42 15.23
N GLY A 233 6.61 -13.25 14.66
CA GLY A 233 6.77 -12.00 15.42
C GLY A 233 7.83 -12.04 16.53
N SER A 234 8.71 -13.04 16.54
CA SER A 234 9.65 -13.20 17.66
C SER A 234 10.83 -12.24 17.55
N GLU A 235 10.98 -11.41 18.59
CA GLU A 235 12.11 -10.49 18.84
C GLU A 235 13.34 -11.21 19.41
#